data_AF-A0A127B3U0-F1
#
_entry.id   AF-A0A127B3U0-F1
#
_cell.length_a   1.000
_cell.length_b   1.000
_cell.length_c   1.000
_cell.angle_alpha   90.00
_cell.angle_beta   90.00
_cell.angle_gamma   90.00
#
_symmetry.space_group_name_H-M   'P 1'
#
loop_
_entity.id
_entity.type
_entity.pdbx_description
1 polymer ?
#
loop_
_entity_poly.entity_id
_entity_poly.type
_entity_poly.pdbx_seq_one_letter_code
_entity_poly.pdbx_strand_id
1 'polypeptide(L)'
;MADLLDTLRGYITPDLISRTSSQLGESEPATEKAFNGVLPTVLGGLVHRASEPGGIGSIFNLIRQSGDSALNNLTNTVPGAPDGTLPAGNQFLSSIFGNNQSGISNALSSYAGIKSTSVTAILSYIAPLVLGFLGKKTQEDRLDEAGFSSYLNSQKSSIMNALPAGIGSLLGIGGLGGAAATAASHFDRPTHATASERIHATTPVPEKKTNWLWPLILGLAAILLLFFGLRSCNDEPETETVTTETVTTETETAEPIDNASGLTEREIPGGVRLNISPNGIESKLIAFIEDGSKSPDKTSWFSFDRLNFETGSARIQPQSQEQIDNIAQILKAYPNVSIKIGGYTDNVGQPASNLTLSQNRAIAVKDAIQKLGIDASRLEAEGYGEQHPVADNTTEEGRARNRRIDVLVTKK
;
A
#
# COMPACT_ATOMS: atom_id res chain seq x y z
N MET A 1 30.96 -17.76 8.79
CA MET A 1 29.80 -16.86 8.99
C MET A 1 28.58 -17.64 8.55
N ALA A 2 27.52 -17.68 9.36
CA ALA A 2 26.28 -18.32 8.95
C ALA A 2 25.70 -17.57 7.74
N ASP A 3 25.15 -18.31 6.79
CA ASP A 3 24.48 -17.73 5.63
C ASP A 3 23.24 -16.95 6.09
N LEU A 4 22.95 -15.83 5.43
CA LEU A 4 21.78 -15.00 5.73
C LEU A 4 20.49 -15.80 5.68
N LEU A 5 20.35 -16.67 4.67
CA LEU A 5 19.16 -17.49 4.49
C LEU A 5 19.00 -18.50 5.63
N ASP A 6 20.08 -19.18 6.01
CA ASP A 6 20.04 -20.20 7.07
C ASP A 6 19.77 -19.57 8.44
N THR A 7 20.29 -18.37 8.67
CA THR A 7 20.01 -17.62 9.90
C THR A 7 18.53 -17.25 9.98
N LEU A 8 17.95 -16.75 8.89
CA LEU A 8 16.52 -16.38 8.83
C LEU A 8 15.59 -17.59 8.91
N ARG A 9 15.97 -18.73 8.33
CA ARG A 9 15.25 -20.01 8.49
C ARG A 9 15.16 -20.44 9.95
N GLY A 10 16.19 -20.16 10.75
CA GLY A 10 16.18 -20.46 12.19
C GLY A 10 15.07 -19.77 12.98
N TYR A 11 14.51 -18.66 12.46
CA TYR A 11 13.37 -17.97 13.06
C TYR A 11 12.01 -18.55 12.67
N ILE A 12 11.97 -19.43 11.66
CA ILE A 12 10.74 -20.10 11.22
C ILE A 12 10.63 -21.43 11.97
N THR A 13 9.99 -21.40 13.13
CA THR A 13 9.86 -22.58 13.99
C THR A 13 8.70 -23.49 13.55
N PRO A 14 8.74 -24.79 13.90
CA PRO A 14 7.61 -25.70 13.64
C PRO A 14 6.28 -25.23 14.27
N ASP A 15 6.34 -24.59 15.45
CA ASP A 15 5.16 -23.99 16.10
C ASP A 15 4.57 -22.83 15.28
N LEU A 16 5.42 -21.96 14.70
CA LEU A 16 4.96 -20.91 13.80
C LEU A 16 4.27 -21.48 12.55
N ILE A 17 4.85 -22.55 11.97
CA ILE A 17 4.27 -23.21 10.80
C ILE A 17 2.89 -23.78 11.13
N SER A 18 2.77 -24.51 12.25
CA SER A 18 1.51 -25.13 12.69
C SER A 18 0.41 -24.10 12.97
N ARG A 19 0.75 -23.00 13.66
CA ARG A 19 -0.20 -21.90 13.91
C ARG A 19 -0.62 -21.21 12.62
N THR A 20 0.34 -20.95 11.73
CA THR A 20 0.07 -20.30 10.44
C THR A 20 -0.83 -21.17 9.57
N SER A 21 -0.57 -22.48 9.49
CA SER A 21 -1.40 -23.39 8.70
C SER A 21 -2.82 -23.48 9.25
N SER A 22 -2.98 -23.51 10.59
CA SER A 22 -4.29 -23.50 11.23
C SER A 22 -5.05 -22.19 10.96
N GLN A 23 -4.40 -21.04 11.10
CA GLN A 23 -5.01 -19.72 10.88
C GLN A 23 -5.44 -19.51 9.42
N LEU A 24 -4.63 -19.98 8.46
CA LEU A 24 -4.88 -19.80 7.03
C LEU A 24 -5.78 -20.89 6.43
N GLY A 25 -6.08 -21.95 7.20
CA GLY A 25 -6.81 -23.12 6.72
C GLY A 25 -6.06 -23.84 5.59
N GLU A 26 -4.74 -23.98 5.75
CA GLU A 26 -3.82 -24.68 4.84
C GLU A 26 -3.20 -25.89 5.54
N SER A 27 -2.56 -26.80 4.81
CA SER A 27 -1.84 -27.92 5.43
C SER A 27 -0.47 -27.50 5.95
N GLU A 28 0.01 -28.12 7.04
CA GLU A 28 1.34 -27.86 7.60
C GLU A 28 2.48 -28.07 6.57
N PRO A 29 2.52 -29.17 5.79
CA PRO A 29 3.59 -29.37 4.81
C PRO A 29 3.58 -28.33 3.68
N ALA A 30 2.39 -27.90 3.24
CA ALA A 30 2.26 -26.87 2.21
C ALA A 30 2.67 -25.49 2.74
N THR A 31 2.36 -25.22 4.02
CA THR A 31 2.74 -23.98 4.71
C THR A 31 4.25 -23.90 4.94
N GLU A 32 4.88 -24.98 5.39
CA GLU A 32 6.34 -25.10 5.49
C GLU A 32 7.01 -24.88 4.13
N LYS A 33 6.50 -25.52 3.09
CA LYS A 33 6.97 -25.32 1.71
C LYS A 33 6.83 -23.87 1.27
N ALA A 34 5.73 -23.20 1.63
CA ALA A 34 5.54 -21.79 1.35
C ALA A 34 6.60 -20.92 2.04
N PHE A 35 6.85 -21.11 3.33
CA PHE A 35 7.92 -20.40 4.05
C PHE A 35 9.29 -20.58 3.39
N ASN A 36 9.61 -21.83 3.00
CA ASN A 36 10.86 -22.17 2.34
C ASN A 36 11.02 -21.52 0.95
N GLY A 37 9.93 -21.23 0.25
CA GLY A 37 9.96 -20.50 -1.02
C GLY A 37 9.91 -18.98 -0.87
N VAL A 38 9.12 -18.48 0.09
CA VAL A 38 8.93 -17.05 0.34
C VAL A 38 10.21 -16.36 0.78
N LEU A 39 10.93 -16.96 1.74
CA LEU A 39 12.13 -16.37 2.31
C LEU A 39 13.23 -16.08 1.27
N PRO A 40 13.70 -17.06 0.45
CA PRO A 40 14.67 -16.78 -0.60
C PRO A 40 14.12 -15.85 -1.68
N THR A 41 12.79 -15.80 -1.89
CA THR A 41 12.16 -14.88 -2.84
C THR A 41 12.28 -13.42 -2.41
N VAL A 42 12.00 -13.13 -1.14
CA VAL A 42 12.18 -11.78 -0.56
C VAL A 42 13.64 -11.35 -0.60
N LEU A 43 14.55 -12.24 -0.18
CA LEU A 43 15.99 -11.99 -0.24
C LEU A 43 16.50 -11.82 -1.68
N GLY A 44 15.97 -12.61 -2.62
CA GLY A 44 16.31 -12.53 -4.03
C GLY A 44 15.94 -11.17 -4.61
N GLY A 45 14.72 -10.71 -4.39
CA GLY A 45 14.30 -9.38 -4.84
C GLY A 45 15.13 -8.26 -4.21
N LEU A 46 15.58 -8.43 -2.96
CA LEU A 46 16.45 -7.46 -2.31
C LEU A 46 17.83 -7.42 -2.97
N VAL A 47 18.41 -8.59 -3.30
CA VAL A 47 19.67 -8.69 -4.04
C VAL A 47 19.55 -8.09 -5.44
N HIS A 48 18.43 -8.31 -6.12
CA HIS A 48 18.14 -7.67 -7.40
C HIS A 48 18.21 -6.16 -7.28
N ARG A 49 17.47 -5.60 -6.32
CA ARG A 49 17.40 -4.17 -6.10
C ARG A 49 18.73 -3.57 -5.63
N ALA A 50 19.53 -4.34 -4.89
CA ALA A 50 20.89 -3.98 -4.50
C ALA A 50 21.89 -3.96 -5.68
N SER A 51 21.55 -4.61 -6.78
CA SER A 51 22.34 -4.63 -8.01
C SER A 51 21.99 -3.47 -8.96
N GLU A 52 20.87 -2.77 -8.72
CA GLU A 52 20.43 -1.64 -9.56
C GLU A 52 21.07 -0.31 -9.09
N PRO A 53 21.48 0.58 -10.01
CA PRO A 53 21.99 1.91 -9.65
C PRO A 53 20.95 2.71 -8.85
N GLY A 54 21.27 3.05 -7.60
CA GLY A 54 20.37 3.80 -6.70
C GLY A 54 19.17 3.00 -6.18
N GLY A 55 19.09 1.70 -6.48
CA GLY A 55 17.94 0.87 -6.10
C GLY A 55 17.84 0.62 -4.59
N ILE A 56 18.98 0.49 -3.91
CA ILE A 56 19.05 0.09 -2.51
C ILE A 56 18.87 1.25 -1.53
N GLY A 57 19.11 2.50 -1.92
CA GLY A 57 19.06 3.65 -1.01
C GLY A 57 17.72 3.81 -0.28
N SER A 58 16.59 3.67 -0.99
CA SER A 58 15.26 3.70 -0.37
C SER A 58 15.03 2.55 0.62
N ILE A 59 15.50 1.35 0.29
CA ILE A 59 15.36 0.18 1.15
C ILE A 59 16.29 0.27 2.36
N PHE A 60 17.50 0.75 2.16
CA PHE A 60 18.48 0.96 3.22
C PHE A 60 17.99 1.97 4.25
N ASN A 61 17.33 3.05 3.82
CA ASN A 61 16.68 4.00 4.71
C ASN A 61 15.52 3.36 5.50
N LEU A 62 14.67 2.56 4.84
CA LEU A 62 13.61 1.78 5.50
C LEU A 62 14.18 0.81 6.55
N ILE A 63 15.27 0.10 6.22
CA ILE A 63 15.96 -0.82 7.12
C ILE A 63 16.48 -0.09 8.36
N ARG A 64 17.09 1.09 8.18
CA ARG A 64 17.63 1.88 9.29
C ARG A 64 16.55 2.52 10.16
N GLN A 65 15.45 2.98 9.55
CA GLN A 65 14.39 3.69 10.26
C GLN A 65 13.40 2.74 10.96
N SER A 66 13.12 1.58 10.36
CA SER A 66 12.02 0.70 10.77
C SER A 66 12.48 -0.69 11.23
N GLY A 67 13.76 -1.03 11.11
CA GLY A 67 14.27 -2.39 11.41
C GLY A 67 13.99 -2.85 12.85
N ASP A 68 14.29 -2.02 13.86
CA ASP A 68 14.13 -2.42 15.26
C ASP A 68 12.66 -2.50 15.68
N SER A 69 11.83 -1.56 15.21
CA SER A 69 10.39 -1.56 15.45
C SER A 69 9.69 -2.74 14.76
N ALA A 70 10.17 -3.15 13.59
CA ALA A 70 9.60 -4.28 12.84
C ALA A 70 9.75 -5.61 13.60
N LEU A 71 10.90 -5.88 14.25
CA LEU A 71 11.09 -7.11 15.04
C LEU A 71 10.27 -7.12 16.32
N ASN A 72 10.21 -5.99 17.03
CA ASN A 72 9.48 -5.88 18.29
C ASN A 72 7.96 -6.04 18.12
N ASN A 73 7.44 -5.63 16.96
CA ASN A 73 6.03 -5.82 16.61
C ASN A 73 5.74 -7.25 16.10
N LEU A 74 6.74 -7.95 15.55
CA LEU A 74 6.58 -9.30 15.01
C LEU A 74 6.34 -10.36 16.10
N THR A 75 6.91 -10.15 17.30
CA THR A 75 6.80 -11.09 18.43
C THR A 75 5.38 -11.33 18.91
N ASN A 76 4.41 -10.48 18.53
CA ASN A 76 3.00 -10.59 18.93
C ASN A 76 2.04 -10.88 17.76
N THR A 77 2.54 -11.06 16.53
CA THR A 77 1.69 -11.18 15.34
C THR A 77 1.85 -12.55 14.66
N VAL A 78 0.73 -13.15 14.26
CA VAL A 78 0.69 -14.40 13.48
C VAL A 78 0.32 -14.07 12.03
N PRO A 79 0.94 -14.69 11.01
CA PRO A 79 0.53 -14.48 9.62
C PRO A 79 -0.96 -14.77 9.42
N GLY A 80 -1.68 -13.84 8.79
CA GLY A 80 -3.12 -13.98 8.52
C GLY A 80 -4.04 -13.55 9.67
N ALA A 81 -3.49 -13.03 10.78
CA ALA A 81 -4.28 -12.32 11.77
C ALA A 81 -4.75 -10.94 11.21
N PRO A 82 -5.90 -10.40 11.68
CA PRO A 82 -6.41 -9.09 11.24
C PRO A 82 -5.39 -7.95 11.39
N ASP A 83 -4.58 -7.99 12.45
CA ASP A 83 -3.51 -7.01 12.74
C ASP A 83 -2.12 -7.50 12.27
N GLY A 84 -2.05 -8.65 11.59
CA GLY A 84 -0.79 -9.29 11.19
C GLY A 84 -0.12 -8.67 9.96
N THR A 85 -0.77 -7.70 9.30
CA THR A 85 -0.19 -6.98 8.16
C THR A 85 0.44 -5.68 8.62
N LEU A 86 1.78 -5.65 8.66
CA LEU A 86 2.51 -4.46 9.07
C LEU A 86 2.68 -3.50 7.87
N PRO A 87 2.34 -2.21 8.00
CA PRO A 87 2.51 -1.21 6.93
C PRO A 87 3.94 -1.16 6.37
N ALA A 88 4.94 -1.29 7.26
CA ALA A 88 6.36 -1.34 6.88
C ALA A 88 6.70 -2.58 6.03
N GLY A 89 6.04 -3.72 6.28
CA GLY A 89 6.21 -4.94 5.51
C GLY A 89 5.72 -4.78 4.07
N ASN A 90 4.54 -4.18 3.89
CA ASN A 90 3.98 -3.94 2.55
C ASN A 90 4.79 -2.92 1.75
N GLN A 91 5.28 -1.85 2.39
CA GLN A 91 6.17 -0.87 1.74
C GLN A 91 7.52 -1.49 1.35
N PHE A 92 8.06 -2.37 2.19
CA PHE A 92 9.28 -3.11 1.87
C PHE A 92 9.08 -4.06 0.68
N LEU A 93 7.99 -4.83 0.67
CA LEU A 93 7.65 -5.74 -0.42
C LEU A 93 7.45 -4.99 -1.75
N SER A 94 6.76 -3.84 -1.73
CA SER A 94 6.58 -3.03 -2.94
C SER A 94 7.89 -2.41 -3.41
N SER A 95 8.79 -2.05 -2.49
CA SER A 95 10.12 -1.53 -2.83
C SER A 95 11.05 -2.58 -3.46
N ILE A 96 10.86 -3.85 -3.12
CA ILE A 96 11.65 -4.98 -3.61
C ILE A 96 11.07 -5.54 -4.91
N PHE A 97 9.77 -5.76 -4.96
CA PHE A 97 9.11 -6.46 -6.07
C PHE A 97 8.49 -5.53 -7.10
N GLY A 98 8.30 -4.24 -6.78
CA GLY A 98 7.64 -3.28 -7.65
C GLY A 98 6.31 -3.82 -8.17
N ASN A 99 6.14 -3.80 -9.49
CA ASN A 99 4.92 -4.24 -10.15
C ASN A 99 4.77 -5.77 -10.25
N ASN A 100 5.80 -6.55 -9.88
CA ASN A 100 5.81 -8.01 -10.05
C ASN A 100 5.26 -8.76 -8.84
N GLN A 101 4.79 -8.07 -7.80
CA GLN A 101 4.29 -8.68 -6.56
C GLN A 101 3.16 -9.71 -6.81
N SER A 102 2.23 -9.41 -7.72
CA SER A 102 1.15 -10.34 -8.08
C SER A 102 1.68 -11.59 -8.80
N GLY A 103 2.65 -11.43 -9.71
CA GLY A 103 3.28 -12.54 -10.40
C GLY A 103 4.04 -13.46 -9.45
N ILE A 104 4.75 -12.86 -8.48
CA ILE A 104 5.50 -13.58 -7.45
C ILE A 104 4.57 -14.34 -6.51
N SER A 105 3.48 -13.70 -6.05
CA SER A 105 2.47 -14.35 -5.21
C SER A 105 1.85 -15.56 -5.92
N ASN A 106 1.52 -15.43 -7.21
CA ASN A 106 0.96 -16.52 -8.01
C ASN A 106 1.96 -17.67 -8.23
N ALA A 107 3.24 -17.36 -8.50
CA ALA A 107 4.29 -18.36 -8.66
C ALA A 107 4.55 -19.12 -7.35
N LEU A 108 4.57 -18.42 -6.22
CA LEU A 108 4.72 -19.03 -4.90
C LEU A 108 3.49 -19.86 -4.49
N SER A 109 2.29 -19.39 -4.83
CA SER A 109 1.05 -20.12 -4.60
C SER A 109 1.06 -21.45 -5.37
N SER A 110 1.48 -21.41 -6.63
CA SER A 110 1.65 -22.60 -7.47
C SER A 110 2.75 -23.53 -6.96
N TYR A 111 3.86 -22.97 -6.48
CA TYR A 111 4.98 -23.74 -5.92
C TYR A 111 4.58 -24.48 -4.64
N ALA A 112 3.94 -23.78 -3.70
CA ALA A 112 3.60 -24.31 -2.39
C ALA A 112 2.30 -25.13 -2.38
N GLY A 113 1.42 -24.90 -3.35
CA GLY A 113 0.09 -25.53 -3.40
C GLY A 113 -0.90 -24.95 -2.39
N ILE A 114 -0.76 -23.66 -2.04
CA ILE A 114 -1.63 -22.94 -1.11
C ILE A 114 -2.31 -21.75 -1.80
N LYS A 115 -3.34 -21.17 -1.18
CA LYS A 115 -4.05 -20.01 -1.74
C LYS A 115 -3.11 -18.80 -1.87
N SER A 116 -3.31 -17.96 -2.89
CA SER A 116 -2.53 -16.72 -3.08
C SER A 116 -2.68 -15.74 -1.91
N THR A 117 -3.85 -15.70 -1.26
CA THR A 117 -4.07 -14.94 -0.03
C THR A 117 -3.19 -15.44 1.13
N SER A 118 -3.04 -16.77 1.27
CA SER A 118 -2.17 -17.41 2.25
C SER A 118 -0.69 -17.07 2.01
N VAL A 119 -0.23 -17.12 0.75
CA VAL A 119 1.12 -16.66 0.37
C VAL A 119 1.34 -15.19 0.72
N THR A 120 0.34 -14.34 0.46
CA THR A 120 0.42 -12.91 0.71
C THR A 120 0.53 -12.62 2.22
N ALA A 121 -0.20 -13.38 3.05
CA ALA A 121 -0.07 -13.32 4.51
C ALA A 121 1.34 -13.72 4.98
N ILE A 122 1.89 -14.82 4.43
CA ILE A 122 3.25 -15.28 4.75
C ILE A 122 4.30 -14.25 4.30
N LEU A 123 4.17 -13.69 3.09
CA LEU A 123 5.04 -12.61 2.60
C LEU A 123 5.04 -11.39 3.51
N SER A 124 3.85 -10.97 3.95
CA SER A 124 3.66 -9.81 4.82
C SER A 124 4.28 -9.99 6.21
N TYR A 125 4.41 -11.24 6.67
CA TYR A 125 5.11 -11.60 7.90
C TYR A 125 6.63 -11.73 7.72
N ILE A 126 7.09 -12.33 6.61
CA ILE A 126 8.52 -12.51 6.35
C ILE A 126 9.22 -11.18 6.01
N ALA A 127 8.52 -10.26 5.36
CA ALA A 127 9.03 -8.93 5.06
C ALA A 127 9.61 -8.18 6.27
N PRO A 128 8.86 -7.95 7.36
CA PRO A 128 9.37 -7.30 8.56
C PRO A 128 10.43 -8.12 9.29
N LEU A 129 10.37 -9.46 9.25
CA LEU A 129 11.42 -10.32 9.80
C LEU A 129 12.77 -10.09 9.10
N VAL A 130 12.76 -10.09 7.77
CA VAL A 130 13.94 -9.82 6.93
C VAL A 130 14.43 -8.39 7.15
N LEU A 131 13.52 -7.41 7.11
CA LEU A 131 13.82 -6.00 7.33
C LEU A 131 14.51 -5.79 8.68
N GLY A 132 13.96 -6.38 9.73
CA GLY A 132 14.44 -6.23 11.09
C GLY A 132 15.77 -6.92 11.35
N PHE A 133 15.94 -8.14 10.83
CA PHE A 133 17.22 -8.84 10.88
C PHE A 133 18.33 -8.03 10.18
N LEU A 134 18.05 -7.52 8.98
CA LEU A 134 18.99 -6.71 8.21
C LEU A 134 19.26 -5.35 8.87
N GLY A 135 18.26 -4.78 9.55
CA GLY A 135 18.39 -3.55 10.35
C GLY A 135 19.39 -3.74 11.48
N LYS A 136 19.18 -4.77 12.30
CA LYS A 136 20.10 -5.16 13.36
C LYS A 136 21.50 -5.42 12.82
N LYS A 137 21.63 -6.19 11.73
CA LYS A 137 22.92 -6.50 11.10
C LYS A 137 23.65 -5.25 10.60
N THR A 138 22.92 -4.30 10.01
CA THR A 138 23.46 -3.03 9.53
C THR A 138 23.99 -2.17 10.68
N GLN A 139 23.30 -2.16 11.82
CA GLN A 139 23.74 -1.42 13.00
C GLN A 139 24.96 -2.07 13.68
N GLU A 140 24.95 -3.40 13.85
CA GLU A 140 26.02 -4.16 14.49
C GLU A 140 27.34 -4.07 13.72
N ASP A 141 27.29 -4.26 12.39
CA ASP A 141 28.46 -4.24 11.53
C ASP A 141 28.80 -2.83 11.01
N ARG A 142 28.01 -1.81 11.38
CA ARG A 142 28.13 -0.41 10.91
C ARG A 142 28.19 -0.28 9.39
N LEU A 143 27.37 -1.05 8.68
CA LEU A 143 27.34 -1.05 7.22
C LEU A 143 26.73 0.27 6.71
N ASP A 144 27.40 0.87 5.73
CA ASP A 144 26.83 1.91 4.88
C ASP A 144 26.14 1.26 3.66
N GLU A 145 25.56 2.07 2.78
CA GLU A 145 24.83 1.58 1.60
C GLU A 145 25.68 0.68 0.70
N ALA A 146 26.96 1.02 0.53
CA ALA A 146 27.92 0.26 -0.27
C ALA A 146 28.30 -1.06 0.41
N GLY A 147 28.60 -1.03 1.70
CA GLY A 147 28.90 -2.21 2.51
C GLY A 147 27.71 -3.18 2.57
N PHE A 148 26.50 -2.65 2.70
CA PHE A 148 25.27 -3.44 2.67
C PHE A 148 25.03 -4.11 1.32
N SER A 149 25.22 -3.39 0.21
CA SER A 149 25.15 -3.98 -1.14
C SER A 149 26.21 -5.06 -1.33
N SER A 150 27.45 -4.84 -0.88
CA SER A 150 28.52 -5.85 -0.93
C SER A 150 28.16 -7.09 -0.10
N TYR A 151 27.58 -6.90 1.08
CA TYR A 151 27.12 -7.99 1.93
C TYR A 151 26.03 -8.81 1.22
N LEU A 152 24.97 -8.18 0.70
CA LEU A 152 23.90 -8.89 -0.01
C LEU A 152 24.40 -9.62 -1.25
N ASN A 153 25.31 -9.00 -2.01
CA ASN A 153 25.91 -9.63 -3.17
C ASN A 153 26.75 -10.87 -2.81
N SER A 154 27.40 -10.89 -1.64
CA SER A 154 28.11 -12.09 -1.16
C SER A 154 27.15 -13.26 -0.87
N GLN A 155 25.91 -12.97 -0.46
CA GLN A 155 24.89 -13.97 -0.15
C GLN A 155 24.09 -14.42 -1.38
N LYS A 156 24.28 -13.74 -2.53
CA LYS A 156 23.51 -13.99 -3.76
C LYS A 156 23.51 -15.45 -4.19
N SER A 157 24.65 -16.13 -4.17
CA SER A 157 24.77 -17.53 -4.61
C SER A 157 23.84 -18.45 -3.81
N SER A 158 23.90 -18.38 -2.48
CA SER A 158 23.07 -19.17 -1.57
C SER A 158 21.58 -18.87 -1.76
N ILE A 159 21.22 -17.59 -1.91
CA ILE A 159 19.83 -17.16 -2.15
C ILE A 159 19.32 -17.70 -3.49
N MET A 160 20.11 -17.57 -4.56
CA MET A 160 19.72 -18.04 -5.90
C MET A 160 19.52 -19.55 -5.95
N ASN A 161 20.38 -20.32 -5.26
CA ASN A 161 20.25 -21.77 -5.19
C ASN A 161 19.01 -22.24 -4.42
N ALA A 162 18.48 -21.39 -3.53
CA ALA A 162 17.29 -21.69 -2.74
C ALA A 162 15.99 -21.15 -3.36
N LEU A 163 16.07 -20.38 -4.45
CA LEU A 163 14.88 -19.83 -5.11
C LEU A 163 14.05 -20.96 -5.75
N PRO A 164 12.71 -20.95 -5.58
CA PRO A 164 11.84 -21.82 -6.35
C PRO A 164 11.98 -21.59 -7.86
N ALA A 165 11.85 -22.66 -8.63
CA ALA A 165 11.90 -22.60 -10.09
C ALA A 165 10.87 -21.61 -10.65
N GLY A 166 11.26 -20.82 -11.65
CA GLY A 166 10.41 -19.81 -12.29
C GLY A 166 10.30 -18.47 -11.56
N ILE A 167 10.74 -18.36 -10.30
CA ILE A 167 10.69 -17.09 -9.55
C ILE A 167 11.88 -16.18 -9.89
N GLY A 168 13.07 -16.75 -10.12
CA GLY A 168 14.28 -15.97 -10.42
C GLY A 168 14.15 -15.08 -11.67
N SER A 169 13.39 -15.52 -12.67
CA SER A 169 13.10 -14.72 -13.88
C SER A 169 12.12 -13.59 -13.59
N LEU A 170 11.10 -13.82 -12.75
CA LEU A 170 10.14 -12.78 -12.33
C LEU A 170 10.79 -11.68 -11.48
N LEU A 171 11.83 -12.05 -10.73
CA LEU A 171 12.63 -11.10 -9.96
C LEU A 171 13.66 -10.35 -10.80
N GLY A 172 13.76 -10.58 -12.11
CA GLY A 172 14.76 -9.92 -12.97
C GLY A 172 16.21 -10.38 -12.72
N ILE A 173 16.40 -11.47 -11.99
CA ILE A 173 17.72 -12.04 -11.64
C ILE A 173 18.12 -13.17 -12.60
N GLY A 174 17.15 -13.68 -13.36
CA GLY A 174 17.26 -14.79 -14.31
C GLY A 174 17.58 -14.39 -15.75
N GLY A 175 18.39 -13.36 -15.97
CA GLY A 175 19.00 -13.11 -17.28
C GLY A 175 20.14 -14.10 -17.51
N LEU A 176 19.88 -15.11 -18.37
CA LEU A 176 20.77 -16.18 -18.87
C LEU A 176 20.69 -17.52 -18.10
N GLY A 177 19.97 -18.48 -18.71
CA GLY A 177 20.07 -19.92 -18.43
C GLY A 177 18.89 -20.51 -17.65
N GLY A 178 17.90 -21.05 -18.35
CA GLY A 178 16.82 -21.79 -17.68
C GLY A 178 15.53 -22.03 -18.45
N ALA A 179 15.47 -21.73 -19.75
CA ALA A 179 14.46 -22.34 -20.63
C ALA A 179 14.99 -23.70 -21.13
N ALA A 180 15.03 -24.71 -20.26
CA ALA A 180 15.19 -26.12 -20.67
C ALA A 180 15.05 -27.06 -19.46
N ALA A 181 13.83 -27.49 -19.15
CA ALA A 181 13.58 -28.80 -18.55
C ALA A 181 12.07 -29.11 -18.59
N THR A 182 11.51 -29.28 -19.79
CA THR A 182 10.34 -30.13 -20.07
C THR A 182 10.10 -30.13 -21.58
N ALA A 183 10.83 -30.99 -22.29
CA ALA A 183 10.40 -31.66 -23.52
C ALA A 183 11.57 -32.46 -24.08
N ALA A 184 11.79 -33.66 -23.53
CA ALA A 184 12.47 -34.69 -24.29
C ALA A 184 11.45 -35.26 -25.28
N SER A 185 11.65 -35.03 -26.59
CA SER A 185 11.74 -36.12 -27.57
C SER A 185 11.91 -35.61 -29.01
N HIS A 186 12.89 -36.25 -29.67
CA HIS A 186 12.95 -36.59 -31.09
C HIS A 186 13.70 -35.68 -32.10
N PHE A 187 14.84 -36.24 -32.52
CA PHE A 187 15.35 -36.46 -33.88
C PHE A 187 16.45 -35.57 -34.48
N ASP A 188 17.65 -36.18 -34.48
CA ASP A 188 18.77 -36.21 -35.45
C ASP A 188 19.14 -35.03 -36.37
N ARG A 189 20.39 -34.57 -36.18
CA ARG A 189 21.55 -34.27 -37.09
C ARG A 189 21.35 -34.17 -38.64
N PRO A 190 22.29 -33.56 -39.41
CA PRO A 190 23.67 -33.14 -39.06
C PRO A 190 24.19 -31.77 -39.56
N THR A 191 25.27 -31.37 -38.91
CA THR A 191 26.45 -30.55 -39.25
C THR A 191 26.76 -30.12 -40.70
N HIS A 192 27.09 -28.83 -40.86
CA HIS A 192 28.20 -28.28 -41.68
C HIS A 192 28.66 -26.96 -41.01
N ALA A 193 29.87 -26.86 -40.45
CA ALA A 193 31.16 -26.54 -41.07
C ALA A 193 31.40 -25.02 -41.30
N THR A 194 32.22 -24.46 -40.40
CA THR A 194 33.21 -23.36 -40.51
C THR A 194 33.23 -22.44 -41.74
N ALA A 195 33.27 -21.13 -41.50
CA ALA A 195 34.23 -20.23 -42.16
C ALA A 195 34.44 -18.93 -41.36
N SER A 196 35.69 -18.51 -41.31
CA SER A 196 36.26 -17.36 -40.64
C SER A 196 36.37 -16.19 -41.62
N GLU A 197 36.02 -14.95 -41.23
CA GLU A 197 36.61 -13.78 -41.90
C GLU A 197 36.67 -12.52 -41.03
N ARG A 198 37.70 -11.71 -41.33
CA ARG A 198 38.40 -10.73 -40.51
C ARG A 198 37.76 -9.34 -40.52
N ILE A 199 37.94 -8.65 -39.39
CA ILE A 199 38.40 -7.26 -39.20
C ILE A 199 38.04 -6.23 -40.29
N HIS A 200 37.30 -5.18 -39.92
CA HIS A 200 37.60 -3.80 -40.31
C HIS A 200 37.19 -2.82 -39.21
N ALA A 201 38.16 -2.01 -38.79
CA ALA A 201 38.01 -0.87 -37.91
C ALA A 201 37.88 0.40 -38.76
N THR A 202 36.99 1.30 -38.35
CA THR A 202 37.01 2.73 -38.73
C THR A 202 36.15 3.53 -37.73
N THR A 203 36.81 4.33 -36.90
CA THR A 203 36.36 5.68 -36.49
C THR A 203 37.03 6.68 -37.46
N PRO A 204 36.81 8.03 -37.45
CA PRO A 204 36.04 8.90 -36.53
C PRO A 204 35.19 10.02 -37.22
N VAL A 205 34.49 10.87 -36.45
CA VAL A 205 34.50 12.38 -36.47
C VAL A 205 33.54 12.89 -35.36
N PRO A 206 33.95 13.85 -34.49
CA PRO A 206 33.04 14.49 -33.52
C PRO A 206 32.48 15.82 -34.05
N GLU A 207 31.16 16.00 -34.03
CA GLU A 207 30.51 17.30 -34.25
C GLU A 207 30.27 18.04 -32.92
N LYS A 208 30.75 19.28 -32.88
CA LYS A 208 30.68 20.24 -31.78
C LYS A 208 29.30 20.93 -31.78
N LYS A 209 28.41 20.60 -30.84
CA LYS A 209 27.18 21.37 -30.56
C LYS A 209 27.41 22.33 -29.39
N THR A 210 27.29 23.62 -29.69
CA THR A 210 27.46 24.74 -28.76
C THR A 210 26.16 25.01 -28.00
N ASN A 211 26.18 24.86 -26.67
CA ASN A 211 25.02 25.01 -25.79
C ASN A 211 24.81 26.47 -25.37
N TRP A 212 24.18 27.30 -26.21
CA TRP A 212 23.79 28.68 -25.88
C TRP A 212 22.56 28.78 -24.93
N LEU A 213 21.90 27.67 -24.61
CA LEU A 213 20.69 27.71 -23.77
C LEU A 213 20.96 27.87 -22.26
N TRP A 214 22.16 27.55 -21.78
CA TRP A 214 22.51 27.60 -20.35
C TRP A 214 22.59 29.01 -19.73
N PRO A 215 23.16 30.05 -20.39
CA PRO A 215 23.17 31.40 -19.81
C PRO A 215 21.78 32.05 -19.72
N LEU A 216 20.82 31.66 -20.58
CA LEU A 216 19.44 32.16 -20.54
C LEU A 216 18.66 31.63 -19.33
N ILE A 217 18.89 30.37 -18.94
CA ILE A 217 18.23 29.75 -17.78
C ILE A 217 18.79 30.32 -16.47
N LEU A 218 20.10 30.59 -16.39
CA LEU A 218 20.71 31.22 -15.22
C LEU A 218 20.28 32.68 -15.02
N GLY A 219 20.10 33.44 -16.12
CA GLY A 219 19.59 34.81 -16.05
C GLY A 219 18.13 34.88 -15.54
N LEU A 220 17.29 33.93 -15.96
CA LEU A 220 15.89 33.89 -15.56
C LEU A 220 15.72 33.47 -14.08
N ALA A 221 16.59 32.58 -13.58
CA ALA A 221 16.63 32.19 -12.17
C ALA A 221 17.07 33.34 -11.24
N ALA A 222 18.02 34.19 -11.68
CA ALA A 222 18.47 35.35 -10.91
C ALA A 222 17.38 36.43 -10.77
N ILE A 223 16.57 36.62 -11.81
CA ILE A 223 15.43 37.56 -11.80
C ILE A 223 14.31 37.06 -10.87
N LEU A 224 14.08 35.74 -10.83
CA LEU A 224 13.07 35.11 -9.97
C LEU A 224 13.46 35.18 -8.48
N LEU A 225 14.76 35.02 -8.17
CA LEU A 225 15.29 35.20 -6.81
C LEU A 225 15.20 36.65 -6.33
N LEU A 226 15.41 37.63 -7.20
CA LEU A 226 15.29 39.05 -6.87
C LEU A 226 13.83 39.48 -6.64
N PHE A 227 12.88 38.85 -7.36
CA PHE A 227 11.45 39.07 -7.17
C PHE A 227 10.90 38.44 -5.88
N PHE A 228 11.44 37.30 -5.45
CA PHE A 228 11.08 36.66 -4.18
C PHE A 228 11.77 37.31 -2.96
N GLY A 229 12.98 37.85 -3.13
CA GLY A 229 13.73 38.54 -2.08
C GLY A 229 13.17 39.90 -1.68
N LEU A 230 12.35 40.54 -2.52
CA LEU A 230 11.71 41.84 -2.24
C LEU A 230 10.27 41.73 -1.72
N ARG A 231 9.76 40.51 -1.50
CA ARG A 231 8.38 40.28 -1.01
C ARG A 231 8.30 39.74 0.42
N SER A 232 9.45 39.64 1.12
CA SER A 232 9.54 39.19 2.49
C SER A 232 9.95 40.34 3.41
N CYS A 233 8.96 41.11 3.87
CA CYS A 233 9.00 41.91 5.10
C CYS A 233 7.63 42.59 5.31
N ASN A 234 6.74 41.93 6.04
CA ASN A 234 6.03 42.48 7.20
C ASN A 234 5.04 41.42 7.71
N ASP A 235 5.23 40.98 8.95
CA ASP A 235 4.23 41.12 10.02
C ASP A 235 4.80 40.51 11.32
N GLU A 236 4.67 41.27 12.41
CA GLU A 236 5.07 40.92 13.78
C GLU A 236 4.12 39.87 14.37
N PRO A 237 4.58 38.96 15.27
CA PRO A 237 3.69 38.09 16.02
C PRO A 237 3.25 38.76 17.33
N GLU A 238 1.97 39.10 17.44
CA GLU A 238 1.33 39.37 18.73
C GLU A 238 1.19 38.07 19.54
N THR A 239 1.47 38.21 20.84
CA THR A 239 1.45 37.17 21.84
C THR A 239 0.05 37.11 22.44
N GLU A 240 -0.70 36.02 22.21
CA GLU A 240 -1.91 35.74 22.99
C GLU A 240 -1.81 34.40 23.71
N THR A 241 -2.07 34.51 25.01
CA THR A 241 -2.04 33.50 26.06
C THR A 241 -3.14 32.46 25.88
N VAL A 242 -2.77 31.18 25.81
CA VAL A 242 -3.71 30.06 25.89
C VAL A 242 -4.16 29.89 27.34
N THR A 243 -5.41 30.23 27.62
CA THR A 243 -6.12 29.81 28.84
C THR A 243 -6.68 28.41 28.63
N THR A 244 -6.13 27.44 29.36
CA THR A 244 -6.67 26.08 29.45
C THR A 244 -7.92 26.10 30.32
N GLU A 245 -9.10 25.89 29.73
CA GLU A 245 -10.28 25.46 30.47
C GLU A 245 -10.48 23.94 30.33
N THR A 246 -10.43 23.29 31.48
CA THR A 246 -10.71 21.87 31.70
C THR A 246 -12.20 21.64 31.59
N VAL A 247 -12.66 21.00 30.51
CA VAL A 247 -14.02 20.43 30.47
C VAL A 247 -13.97 19.00 31.03
N THR A 248 -14.54 18.87 32.21
CA THR A 248 -14.90 17.61 32.86
C THR A 248 -15.96 16.90 32.02
N THR A 249 -15.63 15.75 31.43
CA THR A 249 -16.64 14.83 30.90
C THR A 249 -16.88 13.74 31.93
N GLU A 250 -18.10 13.76 32.47
CA GLU A 250 -18.63 12.76 33.37
C GLU A 250 -18.71 11.40 32.67
N THR A 251 -18.21 10.39 33.38
CA THR A 251 -18.32 8.98 33.08
C THR A 251 -19.77 8.54 33.24
N GLU A 252 -20.46 8.26 32.14
CA GLU A 252 -21.67 7.43 32.17
C GLU A 252 -21.31 6.01 31.70
N THR A 253 -21.44 5.10 32.65
CA THR A 253 -21.25 3.66 32.53
C THR A 253 -22.27 3.07 31.56
N ALA A 254 -21.81 2.53 30.44
CA ALA A 254 -22.57 1.60 29.60
C ALA A 254 -21.82 0.27 29.49
N GLU A 255 -22.56 -0.81 29.69
CA GLU A 255 -22.17 -2.21 29.80
C GLU A 255 -21.33 -2.76 28.62
N PRO A 256 -20.58 -3.87 28.81
CA PRO A 256 -19.68 -4.38 27.78
C PRO A 256 -20.50 -5.02 26.66
N ILE A 257 -20.61 -4.35 25.52
CA ILE A 257 -21.22 -4.93 24.32
C ILE A 257 -20.13 -5.65 23.53
N ASP A 258 -20.32 -6.97 23.51
CA ASP A 258 -19.70 -7.99 22.69
C ASP A 258 -19.26 -7.49 21.30
N ASN A 259 -17.98 -7.70 20.97
CA ASN A 259 -17.40 -7.44 19.66
C ASN A 259 -17.88 -8.50 18.66
N ALA A 260 -19.15 -8.44 18.29
CA ALA A 260 -19.69 -9.22 17.18
C ALA A 260 -19.20 -8.58 15.87
N SER A 261 -18.08 -9.08 15.34
CA SER A 261 -17.56 -8.81 13.99
C SER A 261 -18.45 -9.43 12.89
N GLY A 262 -19.77 -9.40 13.05
CA GLY A 262 -20.75 -9.95 12.12
C GLY A 262 -21.44 -8.85 11.33
N LEU A 263 -21.43 -8.95 10.00
CA LEU A 263 -22.39 -8.20 9.19
C LEU A 263 -23.80 -8.65 9.59
N THR A 264 -24.71 -7.70 9.77
CA THR A 264 -26.10 -7.96 10.17
C THR A 264 -27.02 -7.67 8.98
N GLU A 265 -27.94 -8.60 8.70
CA GLU A 265 -28.97 -8.41 7.69
C GLU A 265 -30.01 -7.40 8.21
N ARG A 266 -30.17 -6.28 7.50
CA ARG A 266 -31.18 -5.26 7.78
C ARG A 266 -32.11 -5.11 6.59
N GLU A 267 -33.41 -5.12 6.85
CA GLU A 267 -34.43 -4.83 5.85
C GLU A 267 -34.73 -3.33 5.80
N ILE A 268 -34.75 -2.75 4.60
CA ILE A 268 -35.12 -1.36 4.34
C ILE A 268 -36.44 -1.30 3.54
N PRO A 269 -37.13 -0.12 3.49
CA PRO A 269 -38.37 0.02 2.75
C PRO A 269 -38.25 -0.49 1.30
N GLY A 270 -39.28 -1.21 0.84
CA GLY A 270 -39.24 -1.90 -0.45
C GLY A 270 -38.74 -3.36 -0.39
N GLY A 271 -38.54 -3.92 0.81
CA GLY A 271 -38.21 -5.34 1.01
C GLY A 271 -36.76 -5.70 0.63
N VAL A 272 -35.90 -4.69 0.50
CA VAL A 272 -34.48 -4.89 0.17
C VAL A 272 -33.74 -5.26 1.45
N ARG A 273 -32.97 -6.34 1.40
CA ARG A 273 -32.14 -6.80 2.52
C ARG A 273 -30.69 -6.44 2.26
N LEU A 274 -30.10 -5.69 3.18
CA LEU A 274 -28.71 -5.27 3.12
C LEU A 274 -27.91 -5.99 4.19
N ASN A 275 -26.75 -6.53 3.82
CA ASN A 275 -25.80 -7.09 4.77
C ASN A 275 -24.80 -6.01 5.18
N ILE A 276 -24.99 -5.41 6.34
CA ILE A 276 -24.29 -4.18 6.74
C ILE A 276 -23.61 -4.31 8.10
N SER A 277 -22.54 -3.54 8.30
CA SER A 277 -21.91 -3.44 9.61
C SER A 277 -22.83 -2.71 10.60
N PRO A 278 -23.04 -3.22 11.82
CA PRO A 278 -23.85 -2.54 12.84
C PRO A 278 -23.42 -1.09 13.09
N ASN A 279 -22.11 -0.81 12.99
CA ASN A 279 -21.51 0.50 13.23
C ASN A 279 -21.06 1.22 11.94
N GLY A 280 -21.35 0.64 10.77
CA GLY A 280 -20.97 1.17 9.45
C GLY A 280 -21.79 2.40 9.03
N ILE A 281 -21.39 2.99 7.90
CA ILE A 281 -22.09 4.15 7.31
C ILE A 281 -23.55 3.84 7.00
N GLU A 282 -23.84 2.65 6.47
CA GLU A 282 -25.19 2.26 6.05
C GLU A 282 -26.17 2.30 7.23
N SER A 283 -25.78 1.72 8.36
CA SER A 283 -26.58 1.69 9.59
C SER A 283 -26.84 3.09 10.14
N LYS A 284 -25.81 3.94 10.18
CA LYS A 284 -25.90 5.33 10.65
C LYS A 284 -26.75 6.20 9.74
N LEU A 285 -26.57 6.05 8.43
CA LEU A 285 -27.31 6.81 7.43
C LEU A 285 -28.80 6.46 7.48
N ILE A 286 -29.15 5.16 7.52
CA ILE A 286 -30.54 4.73 7.65
C ILE A 286 -31.14 5.26 8.96
N ALA A 287 -30.44 5.11 10.09
CA ALA A 287 -30.91 5.63 11.37
C ALA A 287 -31.14 7.15 11.34
N PHE A 288 -30.25 7.91 10.69
CA PHE A 288 -30.44 9.35 10.51
C PHE A 288 -31.65 9.67 9.62
N ILE A 289 -31.88 8.91 8.54
CA ILE A 289 -33.01 9.13 7.63
C ILE A 289 -34.34 8.85 8.34
N GLU A 290 -34.45 7.70 9.01
CA GLU A 290 -35.66 7.22 9.69
C GLU A 290 -36.02 8.04 10.94
N ASP A 291 -35.05 8.67 11.59
CA ASP A 291 -35.29 9.52 12.75
C ASP A 291 -35.96 10.85 12.35
N GLY A 292 -37.29 10.90 12.46
CA GLY A 292 -38.09 12.08 12.14
C GLY A 292 -37.81 13.32 13.01
N SER A 293 -37.09 13.17 14.13
CA SER A 293 -36.67 14.31 14.96
C SER A 293 -35.41 15.01 14.43
N LYS A 294 -34.59 14.31 13.64
CA LYS A 294 -33.36 14.86 13.06
C LYS A 294 -33.66 15.51 11.72
N SER A 295 -33.11 16.71 11.52
CA SER A 295 -33.17 17.42 10.23
C SER A 295 -31.79 17.46 9.58
N PRO A 296 -31.70 17.48 8.25
CA PRO A 296 -30.46 17.75 7.53
C PRO A 296 -29.77 19.02 8.07
N ASP A 297 -28.49 18.89 8.43
CA ASP A 297 -27.65 20.00 8.88
C ASP A 297 -26.38 20.07 8.01
N LYS A 298 -25.39 20.89 8.38
CA LYS A 298 -24.11 21.01 7.66
C LYS A 298 -22.95 20.22 8.29
N THR A 299 -23.22 19.46 9.34
CA THR A 299 -22.22 18.90 10.27
C THR A 299 -22.31 17.38 10.46
N SER A 300 -23.46 16.78 10.18
CA SER A 300 -23.77 15.36 10.36
C SER A 300 -23.22 14.52 9.20
N TRP A 301 -21.89 14.45 9.13
CA TRP A 301 -21.17 13.65 8.14
C TRP A 301 -21.03 12.19 8.57
N PHE A 302 -21.23 11.28 7.63
CA PHE A 302 -21.06 9.84 7.81
C PHE A 302 -19.93 9.33 6.91
N SER A 303 -18.87 8.80 7.49
CA SER A 303 -17.69 8.33 6.76
C SER A 303 -17.85 6.91 6.22
N PHE A 304 -17.45 6.69 4.97
CA PHE A 304 -17.31 5.34 4.42
C PHE A 304 -16.17 4.59 5.13
N ASP A 305 -16.43 3.34 5.54
CA ASP A 305 -15.48 2.47 6.24
C ASP A 305 -14.82 1.41 5.32
N ARG A 306 -15.38 1.14 4.14
CA ARG A 306 -14.89 0.13 3.18
C ARG A 306 -14.62 0.69 1.77
N LEU A 307 -14.56 2.01 1.64
CA LEU A 307 -14.33 2.70 0.37
C LEU A 307 -12.84 3.04 0.18
N ASN A 308 -12.24 2.48 -0.87
CA ASN A 308 -10.82 2.55 -1.18
C ASN A 308 -10.59 2.94 -2.64
N PHE A 309 -9.46 3.59 -2.89
CA PHE A 309 -9.01 4.04 -4.22
C PHE A 309 -7.64 3.46 -4.56
N GLU A 310 -7.33 3.35 -5.85
CA GLU A 310 -5.96 3.06 -6.30
C GLU A 310 -5.03 4.22 -5.94
N THR A 311 -3.80 3.90 -5.56
CA THR A 311 -2.81 4.87 -5.05
C THR A 311 -2.64 6.06 -6.00
N GLY A 312 -2.72 7.28 -5.44
CA GLY A 312 -2.56 8.51 -6.20
C GLY A 312 -3.68 8.81 -7.20
N SER A 313 -4.79 8.07 -7.18
CA SER A 313 -5.88 8.22 -8.15
C SER A 313 -7.26 8.39 -7.51
N ALA A 314 -8.25 8.68 -8.36
CA ALA A 314 -9.68 8.64 -8.06
C ALA A 314 -10.37 7.34 -8.54
N ARG A 315 -9.59 6.32 -8.96
CA ARG A 315 -10.14 5.04 -9.39
C ARG A 315 -10.54 4.20 -8.17
N ILE A 316 -11.84 3.94 -8.04
CA ILE A 316 -12.42 3.13 -6.95
C ILE A 316 -11.98 1.67 -7.12
N GLN A 317 -11.57 1.03 -6.03
CA GLN A 317 -11.20 -0.38 -6.03
C GLN A 317 -12.43 -1.29 -6.09
N PRO A 318 -12.38 -2.46 -6.76
CA PRO A 318 -13.53 -3.35 -6.91
C PRO A 318 -14.19 -3.77 -5.58
N GLN A 319 -13.38 -3.98 -4.54
CA GLN A 319 -13.85 -4.36 -3.20
C GLN A 319 -14.74 -3.30 -2.52
N SER A 320 -14.69 -2.05 -2.97
CA SER A 320 -15.49 -0.96 -2.43
C SER A 320 -16.86 -0.82 -3.10
N GLN A 321 -17.10 -1.58 -4.18
CA GLN A 321 -18.33 -1.49 -4.93
C GLN A 321 -19.55 -1.91 -4.10
N GLU A 322 -19.42 -2.92 -3.24
CA GLU A 322 -20.52 -3.38 -2.38
C GLU A 322 -21.07 -2.26 -1.50
N GLN A 323 -20.20 -1.46 -0.89
CA GLN A 323 -20.64 -0.35 -0.02
C GLN A 323 -21.30 0.77 -0.83
N ILE A 324 -20.82 1.05 -2.05
CA ILE A 324 -21.47 1.99 -2.96
C ILE A 324 -22.85 1.49 -3.39
N ASP A 325 -22.97 0.19 -3.67
CA ASP A 325 -24.23 -0.46 -4.04
C ASP A 325 -25.24 -0.39 -2.90
N ASN A 326 -24.80 -0.59 -1.65
CA ASN A 326 -25.66 -0.45 -0.47
C ASN A 326 -26.17 0.99 -0.31
N ILE A 327 -25.29 2.00 -0.45
CA ILE A 327 -25.71 3.41 -0.39
C ILE A 327 -26.72 3.73 -1.50
N ALA A 328 -26.51 3.25 -2.72
CA ALA A 328 -27.47 3.43 -3.80
C ALA A 328 -28.82 2.74 -3.51
N GLN A 329 -28.82 1.54 -2.92
CA GLN A 329 -30.05 0.85 -2.51
C GLN A 329 -30.82 1.62 -1.43
N ILE A 330 -30.12 2.19 -0.44
CA ILE A 330 -30.72 3.08 0.57
C ILE A 330 -31.36 4.28 -0.13
N LEU A 331 -30.66 4.96 -1.03
CA LEU A 331 -31.20 6.12 -1.75
C LEU A 331 -32.38 5.78 -2.67
N LYS A 332 -32.49 4.54 -3.16
CA LYS A 332 -33.68 4.06 -3.89
C LYS A 332 -34.87 3.86 -2.96
N ALA A 333 -34.66 3.27 -1.79
CA ALA A 333 -35.70 3.07 -0.78
C ALA A 333 -36.23 4.41 -0.22
N TYR A 334 -35.39 5.45 -0.20
CA TYR A 334 -35.71 6.77 0.32
C TYR A 334 -35.63 7.86 -0.79
N PRO A 335 -36.64 7.98 -1.68
CA PRO A 335 -36.57 8.82 -2.87
C PRO A 335 -36.49 10.34 -2.60
N ASN A 336 -36.94 10.79 -1.42
CA ASN A 336 -36.88 12.20 -1.02
C ASN A 336 -35.50 12.63 -0.49
N VAL A 337 -34.62 11.65 -0.20
CA VAL A 337 -33.30 11.91 0.35
C VAL A 337 -32.36 12.44 -0.72
N SER A 338 -31.68 13.54 -0.44
CA SER A 338 -30.55 14.04 -1.24
C SER A 338 -29.31 14.05 -0.37
N ILE A 339 -28.15 13.79 -0.99
CA ILE A 339 -26.88 13.68 -0.29
C ILE A 339 -25.79 14.53 -0.95
N LYS A 340 -24.83 14.93 -0.14
CA LYS A 340 -23.57 15.52 -0.54
C LYS A 340 -22.42 14.60 -0.17
N ILE A 341 -21.53 14.39 -1.11
CA ILE A 341 -20.34 13.53 -0.97
C ILE A 341 -19.14 14.44 -0.80
N GLY A 342 -18.46 14.33 0.34
CA GLY A 342 -17.28 15.11 0.69
C GLY A 342 -16.02 14.27 0.55
N GLY A 343 -15.03 14.77 -0.20
CA GLY A 343 -13.72 14.13 -0.30
C GLY A 343 -12.68 14.84 0.55
N TYR A 344 -11.86 14.07 1.28
CA TYR A 344 -10.81 14.60 2.17
C TYR A 344 -9.48 13.88 1.94
N THR A 345 -8.38 14.59 2.21
CA THR A 345 -7.02 14.05 2.21
C THR A 345 -6.35 14.27 3.56
N ASP A 346 -5.21 13.62 3.76
CA ASP A 346 -4.26 14.05 4.79
C ASP A 346 -3.51 15.31 4.32
N ASN A 347 -2.58 15.78 5.16
CA ASN A 347 -1.75 16.95 4.92
C ASN A 347 -0.45 16.65 4.14
N VAL A 348 -0.33 15.47 3.52
CA VAL A 348 0.88 15.10 2.78
C VAL A 348 0.73 15.51 1.32
N GLY A 349 1.73 16.21 0.79
CA GLY A 349 1.76 16.66 -0.60
C GLY A 349 1.47 18.16 -0.75
N GLN A 350 1.08 18.57 -1.96
CA GLN A 350 0.75 19.96 -2.25
C GLN A 350 -0.75 20.21 -2.01
N PRO A 351 -1.14 21.24 -1.25
CA PRO A 351 -2.56 21.50 -0.92
C PRO A 351 -3.47 21.60 -2.15
N ALA A 352 -3.01 22.22 -3.25
CA ALA A 352 -3.77 22.34 -4.49
C ALA A 352 -4.00 20.97 -5.18
N SER A 353 -2.99 20.10 -5.15
CA SER A 353 -3.07 18.73 -5.66
C SER A 353 -4.01 17.88 -4.80
N ASN A 354 -3.94 18.04 -3.48
CA ASN A 354 -4.81 17.39 -2.50
C ASN A 354 -6.28 17.79 -2.70
N LEU A 355 -6.55 19.09 -2.88
CA LEU A 355 -7.87 19.59 -3.19
C LEU A 355 -8.42 18.97 -4.49
N THR A 356 -7.62 18.99 -5.56
CA THR A 356 -7.99 18.40 -6.86
C THR A 356 -8.27 16.90 -6.74
N LEU A 357 -7.42 16.15 -6.05
CA LEU A 357 -7.58 14.72 -5.83
C LEU A 357 -8.84 14.40 -5.03
N SER A 358 -9.09 15.14 -3.96
CA SER A 358 -10.27 14.98 -3.11
C SER A 358 -11.56 15.23 -3.89
N GLN A 359 -11.58 16.26 -4.74
CA GLN A 359 -12.71 16.58 -5.62
C GLN A 359 -12.96 15.45 -6.63
N ASN A 360 -11.92 14.96 -7.27
CA ASN A 360 -12.03 13.87 -8.26
C ASN A 360 -12.55 12.58 -7.61
N ARG A 361 -12.13 12.27 -6.38
CA ARG A 361 -12.63 11.11 -5.63
C ARG A 361 -14.10 11.24 -5.26
N ALA A 362 -14.52 12.42 -4.77
CA ALA A 362 -15.92 12.68 -4.47
C ALA A 362 -16.80 12.54 -5.72
N ILE A 363 -16.34 13.08 -6.86
CA ILE A 363 -17.02 12.93 -8.16
C ILE A 363 -17.09 11.45 -8.59
N ALA A 364 -16.00 10.69 -8.45
CA ALA A 364 -15.99 9.28 -8.85
C ALA A 364 -17.04 8.46 -8.08
N VAL A 365 -17.20 8.73 -6.77
CA VAL A 365 -18.22 8.07 -5.93
C VAL A 365 -19.63 8.51 -6.36
N LYS A 366 -19.82 9.81 -6.58
CA LYS A 366 -21.08 10.36 -7.10
C LYS A 366 -21.51 9.69 -8.40
N ASP A 367 -20.60 9.60 -9.35
CA ASP A 367 -20.84 9.02 -10.67
C ASP A 367 -21.10 7.51 -10.57
N ALA A 368 -20.44 6.81 -9.64
CA ALA A 368 -20.72 5.40 -9.37
C ALA A 368 -22.14 5.20 -8.82
N ILE A 369 -22.57 6.01 -7.85
CA ILE A 369 -23.94 5.98 -7.31
C ILE A 369 -24.97 6.35 -8.39
N GLN A 370 -24.67 7.36 -9.21
CA GLN A 370 -25.54 7.77 -10.31
C GLN A 370 -25.74 6.64 -11.34
N LYS A 371 -24.67 5.92 -11.70
CA LYS A 371 -24.74 4.76 -12.62
C LYS A 371 -25.64 3.64 -12.12
N LEU A 372 -25.88 3.57 -10.80
CA LEU A 372 -26.80 2.63 -10.19
C LEU A 372 -28.26 3.11 -10.25
N GLY A 373 -28.55 4.24 -10.89
CA GLY A 373 -29.90 4.74 -11.17
C GLY A 373 -30.41 5.78 -10.18
N ILE A 374 -29.53 6.44 -9.42
CA ILE A 374 -29.92 7.60 -8.59
C ILE A 374 -29.87 8.87 -9.44
N ASP A 375 -30.90 9.70 -9.33
CA ASP A 375 -30.97 10.98 -10.04
C ASP A 375 -29.80 11.90 -9.63
N ALA A 376 -29.13 12.50 -10.62
CA ALA A 376 -28.02 13.42 -10.41
C ALA A 376 -28.41 14.64 -9.57
N SER A 377 -29.66 15.10 -9.65
CA SER A 377 -30.14 16.25 -8.88
C SER A 377 -30.19 15.98 -7.37
N ARG A 378 -30.07 14.71 -6.96
CA ARG A 378 -30.04 14.28 -5.56
C ARG A 378 -28.63 14.11 -5.01
N LEU A 379 -27.61 14.33 -5.85
CA LEU A 379 -26.22 14.03 -5.54
C LEU A 379 -25.32 15.24 -5.77
N GLU A 380 -24.70 15.72 -4.71
CA GLU A 380 -23.64 16.73 -4.76
C GLU A 380 -22.27 16.10 -4.46
N ALA A 381 -21.19 16.67 -4.99
CA ALA A 381 -19.83 16.22 -4.71
C ALA A 381 -18.86 17.39 -4.57
N GLU A 382 -18.11 17.43 -3.48
CA GLU A 382 -17.14 18.49 -3.18
C GLU A 382 -15.86 17.91 -2.57
N GLY A 383 -14.73 18.41 -3.03
CA GLY A 383 -13.41 18.12 -2.44
C GLY A 383 -13.02 19.20 -1.45
N TYR A 384 -12.58 18.78 -0.26
CA TYR A 384 -12.14 19.66 0.82
C TYR A 384 -10.63 19.65 1.03
N GLY A 385 -9.91 18.77 0.33
CA GLY A 385 -8.48 18.55 0.56
C GLY A 385 -8.20 18.23 2.03
N GLU A 386 -7.23 18.93 2.61
CA GLU A 386 -6.74 18.73 3.98
C GLU A 386 -7.37 19.66 5.04
N GLN A 387 -8.34 20.50 4.66
CA GLN A 387 -8.83 21.61 5.49
C GLN A 387 -9.70 21.18 6.69
N HIS A 388 -10.20 19.94 6.69
CA HIS A 388 -11.11 19.42 7.72
C HIS A 388 -10.61 18.06 8.27
N PRO A 389 -9.49 18.07 9.03
CA PRO A 389 -8.98 16.86 9.66
C PRO A 389 -9.91 16.40 10.79
N VAL A 390 -10.12 15.10 10.87
CA VAL A 390 -10.86 14.42 11.96
C VAL A 390 -9.91 13.72 12.94
N ALA A 391 -8.61 13.73 12.62
CA ALA A 391 -7.57 13.12 13.41
C ALA A 391 -6.22 13.85 13.22
N ASP A 392 -5.28 13.56 14.11
CA ASP A 392 -3.95 14.17 14.09
C ASP A 392 -3.13 13.75 12.85
N ASN A 393 -2.78 14.73 12.02
CA ASN A 393 -1.99 14.53 10.81
C ASN A 393 -0.51 14.20 11.06
N THR A 394 -0.02 14.31 12.31
CA THR A 394 1.37 13.92 12.62
C THR A 394 1.57 12.40 12.66
N THR A 395 0.50 11.63 12.92
CA THR A 395 0.52 10.16 13.00
C THR A 395 0.02 9.52 11.70
N GLU A 396 0.49 8.32 11.37
CA GLU A 396 -0.02 7.62 10.17
C GLU A 396 -1.47 7.20 10.35
N GLU A 397 -1.84 6.79 11.56
CA GLU A 397 -3.20 6.39 11.92
C GLU A 397 -4.17 7.57 11.77
N GLY A 398 -3.75 8.78 12.16
CA GLY A 398 -4.56 9.98 11.98
C GLY A 398 -4.63 10.44 10.53
N ARG A 399 -3.52 10.36 9.77
CA ARG A 399 -3.56 10.60 8.32
C ARG A 399 -4.48 9.63 7.59
N ALA A 400 -4.45 8.34 7.95
CA ALA A 400 -5.35 7.34 7.39
C ALA A 400 -6.82 7.69 7.63
N ARG A 401 -7.18 8.18 8.83
CA ARG A 401 -8.54 8.67 9.13
C ARG A 401 -8.89 9.95 8.36
N ASN A 402 -7.93 10.81 8.05
CA ASN A 402 -8.16 12.02 7.26
C ASN A 402 -8.35 11.74 5.76
N ARG A 403 -7.75 10.67 5.24
CA ARG A 403 -7.96 10.18 3.86
C ARG A 403 -9.30 9.45 3.71
N ARG A 404 -10.41 10.18 3.78
CA ARG A 404 -11.76 9.62 3.81
C ARG A 404 -12.70 10.25 2.78
N ILE A 405 -13.80 9.54 2.52
CA ILE A 405 -14.99 10.08 1.87
C ILE A 405 -16.12 10.06 2.89
N ASP A 406 -16.85 11.16 2.98
CA ASP A 406 -18.01 11.27 3.86
C ASP A 406 -19.27 11.58 3.05
N VAL A 407 -20.43 11.26 3.62
CA VAL A 407 -21.75 11.59 3.11
C VAL A 407 -22.47 12.47 4.11
N LEU A 408 -23.10 13.54 3.63
CA LEU A 408 -24.02 14.38 4.38
C LEU A 408 -25.39 14.30 3.75
N VAL A 409 -26.44 14.13 4.55
CA VAL A 409 -27.82 14.27 4.05
C VAL A 409 -28.14 15.76 3.93
N THR A 410 -28.52 16.23 2.74
CA THR A 410 -28.86 17.63 2.47
C THR A 410 -30.36 17.88 2.44
N LYS A 411 -31.15 16.82 2.21
CA LYS A 411 -32.60 16.82 2.20
C LYS A 411 -33.10 15.42 2.56
N LYS A 412 -34.20 15.28 3.29
CA LYS A 412 -34.91 14.00 3.47
C LYS A 412 -36.41 14.20 3.60
#